data_AF-A0AAW1RBG9-F1
#
_entry.id   AF-A0AAW1RBG9-F1
#
_cell.length_a   1.000
_cell.length_b   1.000
_cell.length_c   1.000
_cell.angle_alpha   90.00
_cell.angle_beta   90.00
_cell.angle_gamma   90.00
#
_symmetry.space_group_name_H-M   'P 1'
#
loop_
_entity.id
_entity.type
_entity.pdbx_description
1 polymer ?
#
loop_
_entity_poly.entity_id
_entity_poly.type
_entity_poly.pdbx_seq_one_letter_code
_entity_poly.pdbx_strand_id
1 'polypeptide(L)'
;MQLPADRREFDFVAVQPLALVDHVCTVNKALVGSLLHNSGTCARGTNTAEVGGSKRVSFEEIQRLLGAVGKFSTSAGGSASNTAKGLAGFGLKCRLVGARGSDEQGAAYEQSMQRSGVDVSGLRIHEGSTGCCVILSCAGLRTMRTYQGGAARLPPKALSAADFAGARWLFLSAYCLYGQGFVERALALAREAGVKVALDLASFEVVRAHLPELLELLHRGGVDACFCNEDEAVQLSGGPGVGSAAAALEVLSRHCAVAAVTLGERGCLCARDGEQLAEPALGGVRVVDATGAGDLFASGFLTAWLAGRPLLDCARLGCLAGAAVLQASGGEMTEDSRRWLAKQRAARGLCF
;
A
#
# COMPACT_ATOMS: atom_id res chain seq x y z
N MET A 1 -27.57 3.79 -12.06
CA MET A 1 -27.41 4.32 -13.44
C MET A 1 -25.93 4.67 -13.60
N GLN A 2 -25.15 3.88 -14.36
CA GLN A 2 -23.72 4.14 -14.54
C GLN A 2 -23.53 5.51 -15.20
N LEU A 3 -22.73 6.39 -14.59
CA LEU A 3 -22.35 7.66 -15.20
C LEU A 3 -21.57 7.38 -16.51
N PRO A 4 -21.90 8.05 -17.62
CA PRO A 4 -21.14 7.93 -18.86
C PRO A 4 -19.66 8.31 -18.62
N ALA A 5 -18.76 7.72 -19.42
CA ALA A 5 -17.31 7.80 -19.22
C ALA A 5 -16.74 9.23 -19.28
N ASP A 6 -17.47 10.18 -19.85
CA ASP A 6 -17.14 11.60 -19.97
C ASP A 6 -17.46 12.44 -18.72
N ARG A 7 -18.17 11.88 -17.74
CA ARG A 7 -18.55 12.53 -16.46
C ARG A 7 -17.76 12.04 -15.24
N ARG A 8 -16.73 11.21 -15.44
CA ARG A 8 -15.93 10.69 -14.33
C ARG A 8 -14.81 11.67 -13.98
N GLU A 9 -14.86 12.19 -12.76
CA GLU A 9 -13.96 13.23 -12.24
C GLU A 9 -12.62 12.64 -11.76
N PHE A 10 -12.62 11.40 -11.26
CA PHE A 10 -11.44 10.73 -10.70
C PHE A 10 -11.19 9.38 -11.37
N ASP A 11 -9.92 9.09 -11.65
CA ASP A 11 -9.50 7.74 -12.02
C ASP A 11 -9.55 6.83 -10.79
N PHE A 12 -9.05 7.30 -9.64
CA PHE A 12 -9.05 6.56 -8.39
C PHE A 12 -9.59 7.35 -7.21
N VAL A 13 -10.36 6.67 -6.37
CA VAL A 13 -10.55 7.01 -4.96
C VAL A 13 -9.77 6.00 -4.13
N ALA A 14 -8.76 6.47 -3.42
CA ALA A 14 -8.05 5.66 -2.42
C ALA A 14 -8.71 5.87 -1.07
N VAL A 15 -9.10 4.78 -0.40
CA VAL A 15 -9.71 4.86 0.93
C VAL A 15 -8.68 4.42 1.98
N GLN A 16 -8.46 5.30 2.97
CA GLN A 16 -7.63 5.03 4.13
C GLN A 16 -8.35 5.54 5.38
N PRO A 17 -8.81 4.68 6.30
CA PRO A 17 -9.69 5.10 7.40
C PRO A 17 -9.05 6.11 8.34
N LEU A 18 -7.72 6.18 8.41
CA LEU A 18 -6.98 7.20 9.15
C LEU A 18 -5.71 7.62 8.41
N ALA A 19 -5.36 8.89 8.50
CA ALA A 19 -4.07 9.40 8.10
C ALA A 19 -2.98 8.80 8.98
N LEU A 20 -1.89 8.39 8.35
CA LEU A 20 -0.74 7.78 9.00
C LEU A 20 0.50 8.59 8.64
N VAL A 21 1.29 8.94 9.64
CA VAL A 21 2.57 9.62 9.47
C VAL A 21 3.69 8.62 9.77
N ASP A 22 4.60 8.47 8.82
CA ASP A 22 5.74 7.55 8.94
C ASP A 22 6.95 8.29 9.51
N HIS A 23 7.53 7.74 10.56
CA HIS A 23 8.82 8.12 11.13
C HIS A 23 9.88 7.12 10.68
N VAL A 24 10.66 7.49 9.66
CA VAL A 24 11.60 6.59 9.00
C VAL A 24 12.97 6.71 9.65
N CYS A 25 13.50 5.58 10.10
CA CYS A 25 14.70 5.48 10.91
C CYS A 25 15.68 4.51 10.23
N THR A 26 16.81 5.01 9.75
CA THR A 26 17.90 4.14 9.26
C THR A 26 18.69 3.61 10.45
N VAL A 27 18.63 2.30 10.66
CA VAL A 27 19.23 1.62 11.82
C VAL A 27 20.10 0.44 11.38
N ASN A 28 21.04 0.05 12.25
CA ASN A 28 21.85 -1.15 12.01
C ASN A 28 21.16 -2.42 12.54
N LYS A 29 21.60 -3.59 12.07
CA LYS A 29 20.99 -4.88 12.39
C LYS A 29 21.03 -5.21 13.90
N ALA A 30 22.09 -4.80 14.60
CA ALA A 30 22.22 -5.01 16.04
C ALA A 30 21.17 -4.22 16.83
N LEU A 31 20.93 -2.97 16.43
CA LEU A 31 19.91 -2.11 17.04
C LEU A 31 18.50 -2.61 16.73
N VAL A 32 18.21 -3.07 15.50
CA VAL A 32 16.91 -3.72 15.22
C VAL A 32 16.71 -4.92 16.14
N GLY A 33 17.73 -5.78 16.27
CA GLY A 33 17.69 -6.90 17.20
C GLY A 33 17.35 -6.47 18.63
N SER A 34 18.10 -5.52 19.21
CA SER A 34 17.87 -5.08 20.59
C SER A 34 16.51 -4.40 20.79
N LEU A 35 16.06 -3.60 19.82
CA LEU A 35 14.77 -2.92 19.89
C LEU A 35 13.59 -3.89 19.86
N LEU A 36 13.71 -4.97 19.08
CA LEU A 36 12.64 -5.96 18.92
C LEU A 36 12.65 -7.03 20.02
N HIS A 37 13.82 -7.46 20.51
CA HIS A 37 13.91 -8.45 21.61
C HIS A 37 13.46 -7.88 22.97
N ASN A 38 13.61 -6.57 23.18
CA ASN A 38 13.12 -5.90 24.40
C ASN A 38 11.61 -5.56 24.35
N SER A 39 10.91 -5.90 23.26
CA SER A 39 9.45 -5.82 23.20
C SER A 39 8.87 -7.16 23.67
N GLY A 40 8.39 -7.18 24.92
CA GLY A 40 8.07 -8.38 25.70
C GLY A 40 7.25 -9.48 25.01
N THR A 41 7.30 -10.68 25.58
CA THR A 41 6.60 -11.89 25.16
C THR A 41 5.09 -11.65 25.00
N CYS A 42 4.55 -11.96 23.81
CA CYS A 42 3.10 -12.09 23.64
C CYS A 42 2.63 -13.33 24.41
N ALA A 43 1.45 -13.28 25.05
CA ALA A 43 0.86 -14.35 25.86
C ALA A 43 0.60 -15.70 25.14
N ARG A 44 1.08 -15.87 23.89
CA ARG A 44 0.91 -17.07 23.06
C ARG A 44 2.23 -17.69 22.58
N GLY A 45 3.38 -17.33 23.15
CA GLY A 45 4.62 -18.08 22.93
C GLY A 45 5.23 -18.01 21.52
N THR A 46 4.85 -17.04 20.69
CA THR A 46 5.49 -16.80 19.39
C THR A 46 6.61 -15.77 19.51
N ASN A 47 7.76 -16.08 18.91
CA ASN A 47 8.99 -15.30 18.98
C ASN A 47 8.77 -13.86 18.47
N THR A 48 9.13 -12.84 19.24
CA THR A 48 8.68 -11.44 19.09
C THR A 48 9.51 -10.59 18.10
N ALA A 49 10.39 -11.21 17.32
CA ALA A 49 11.32 -10.56 16.40
C ALA A 49 11.00 -10.81 14.91
N GLU A 50 9.73 -10.68 14.49
CA GLU A 50 9.36 -10.70 13.06
C GLU A 50 9.88 -9.40 12.39
N VAL A 51 11.15 -9.42 11.95
CA VAL A 51 11.78 -8.41 11.09
C VAL A 51 11.14 -8.49 9.70
N GLY A 52 10.89 -7.34 9.07
CA GLY A 52 10.18 -7.27 7.78
C GLY A 52 8.68 -7.03 7.92
N GLY A 53 8.14 -7.27 9.11
CA GLY A 53 6.71 -7.25 9.39
C GLY A 53 6.13 -5.90 9.86
N SER A 54 4.80 -5.87 9.91
CA SER A 54 3.96 -4.78 10.43
C SER A 54 3.25 -5.20 11.71
N LYS A 55 3.52 -4.50 12.82
CA LYS A 55 2.89 -4.77 14.12
C LYS A 55 2.25 -3.53 14.71
N ARG A 56 1.02 -3.67 15.20
CA ARG A 56 0.35 -2.63 16.00
C ARG A 56 0.96 -2.56 17.40
N VAL A 57 1.25 -1.35 17.87
CA VAL A 57 1.91 -1.08 19.16
C VAL A 57 1.22 0.05 19.94
N SER A 58 1.56 0.21 21.21
CA SER A 58 1.11 1.33 22.04
C SER A 58 1.86 2.62 21.68
N PHE A 59 1.31 3.76 22.12
CA PHE A 59 2.00 5.05 21.96
C PHE A 59 3.31 5.11 22.76
N GLU A 60 3.34 4.50 23.95
CA GLU A 60 4.55 4.37 24.78
C GLU A 60 5.66 3.63 24.04
N GLU A 61 5.32 2.57 23.30
CA GLU A 61 6.28 1.83 22.49
C GLU A 61 6.80 2.67 21.32
N ILE A 62 5.97 3.49 20.67
CA ILE A 62 6.43 4.46 19.67
C ILE A 62 7.45 5.43 20.28
N GLN A 63 7.14 6.02 21.44
CA GLN A 63 8.05 6.96 22.11
C GLN A 63 9.37 6.29 22.50
N ARG A 64 9.31 5.05 23.01
CA ARG A 64 10.51 4.26 23.34
C ARG A 64 11.38 4.02 22.10
N LEU A 65 10.77 3.62 20.98
CA LEU A 65 11.49 3.36 19.73
C LEU A 65 12.14 4.64 19.19
N LEU A 66 11.39 5.75 19.13
CA LEU A 66 11.90 7.04 18.66
C LEU A 66 13.03 7.57 19.54
N GLY A 67 12.90 7.46 20.86
CA GLY A 67 13.95 7.84 21.80
C GLY A 67 15.23 7.01 21.66
N ALA A 68 15.11 5.74 21.28
CA ALA A 68 16.26 4.85 21.10
C ALA A 68 16.98 5.02 19.75
N VAL A 69 16.27 5.37 18.68
CA VAL A 69 16.88 5.61 17.36
C VAL A 69 17.47 7.02 17.22
N GLY A 70 16.93 8.00 17.97
CA GLY A 70 17.42 9.37 18.06
C GLY A 70 17.15 10.24 16.84
N LYS A 71 17.51 9.82 15.62
CA LYS A 71 17.28 10.56 14.38
C LYS A 71 16.32 9.81 13.47
N PHE A 72 15.31 10.53 12.97
CA PHE A 72 14.33 10.03 12.02
C PHE A 72 13.85 11.16 11.10
N SER A 73 13.39 10.80 9.91
CA SER A 73 12.62 11.69 9.05
C SER A 73 11.13 11.41 9.23
N THR A 74 10.29 12.40 8.95
CA THR A 74 8.83 12.26 9.05
C THR A 74 8.19 12.57 7.71
N SER A 75 7.31 11.70 7.23
CA SER A 75 6.58 11.87 5.97
C SER A 75 5.15 11.35 6.06
N ALA A 76 4.31 11.70 5.09
CA ALA A 76 2.96 11.18 5.02
C ALA A 76 3.00 9.74 4.51
N GLY A 77 2.50 8.81 5.32
CA GLY A 77 2.55 7.38 5.06
C GLY A 77 1.19 6.74 4.78
N GLY A 78 1.17 5.42 4.92
CA GLY A 78 0.01 4.58 4.67
C GLY A 78 -0.07 4.11 3.21
N SER A 79 -0.27 2.81 3.03
CA SER A 79 -0.18 2.14 1.74
C SER A 79 -1.10 2.77 0.67
N ALA A 80 -2.38 2.94 0.99
CA ALA A 80 -3.34 3.57 0.06
C ALA A 80 -2.97 5.02 -0.29
N SER A 81 -2.36 5.76 0.65
CA SER A 81 -1.89 7.13 0.42
C SER A 81 -0.67 7.15 -0.51
N ASN A 82 0.29 6.26 -0.28
CA ASN A 82 1.48 6.13 -1.11
C ASN A 82 1.11 5.72 -2.54
N THR A 83 0.18 4.78 -2.70
CA THR A 83 -0.34 4.40 -4.02
C THR A 83 -1.06 5.56 -4.70
N ALA A 84 -1.89 6.32 -3.98
CA ALA A 84 -2.54 7.51 -4.53
C ALA A 84 -1.53 8.57 -5.02
N LYS A 85 -0.46 8.81 -4.25
CA LYS A 85 0.64 9.71 -4.68
C LYS A 85 1.35 9.17 -5.90
N GLY A 86 1.61 7.86 -5.95
CA GLY A 86 2.23 7.20 -7.09
C GLY A 86 1.41 7.37 -8.36
N LEU A 87 0.12 7.04 -8.30
CA LEU A 87 -0.84 7.19 -9.40
C LEU A 87 -0.95 8.65 -9.85
N ALA A 88 -1.05 9.61 -8.92
CA ALA A 88 -1.05 11.03 -9.23
C ALA A 88 0.26 11.49 -9.91
N GLY A 89 1.41 10.96 -9.48
CA GLY A 89 2.71 11.17 -10.11
C GLY A 89 2.81 10.62 -11.54
N PHE A 90 1.94 9.66 -11.91
CA PHE A 90 1.78 9.20 -13.29
C PHE A 90 0.71 9.98 -14.08
N GLY A 91 0.10 11.01 -13.48
CA GLY A 91 -0.89 11.88 -14.13
C GLY A 91 -2.34 11.43 -13.96
N LEU A 92 -2.62 10.38 -13.17
CA LEU A 92 -3.99 9.93 -12.90
C LEU A 92 -4.66 10.80 -11.83
N LYS A 93 -5.94 11.10 -12.01
CA LYS A 93 -6.69 11.91 -11.03
C LYS A 93 -7.08 11.06 -9.84
N CYS A 94 -6.50 11.35 -8.68
CA CYS A 94 -6.70 10.58 -7.46
C CYS A 94 -7.34 11.44 -6.37
N ARG A 95 -8.33 10.87 -5.65
CA ARG A 95 -8.87 11.42 -4.42
C ARG A 95 -8.55 10.51 -3.24
N LEU A 96 -8.21 11.10 -2.10
CA LEU A 96 -8.08 10.39 -0.83
C LEU A 96 -9.35 10.58 0.02
N VAL A 97 -9.92 9.47 0.49
CA VAL A 97 -11.04 9.45 1.43
C VAL A 97 -10.57 8.83 2.74
N GLY A 98 -10.75 9.56 3.84
CA GLY A 98 -10.23 9.16 5.14
C GLY A 98 -10.50 10.18 6.23
N ALA A 99 -9.74 10.09 7.32
CA ALA A 99 -9.73 11.12 8.36
C ALA A 99 -8.32 11.39 8.87
N ARG A 100 -8.06 12.62 9.32
CA ARG A 100 -6.84 13.02 10.03
C ARG A 100 -7.18 13.68 11.36
N GLY A 101 -6.19 13.76 12.25
CA GLY A 101 -6.30 14.54 13.48
C GLY A 101 -6.34 16.03 13.20
N SER A 102 -6.79 16.81 14.18
CA SER A 102 -6.72 18.27 14.21
C SER A 102 -5.31 18.78 14.56
N ASP A 103 -4.34 17.87 14.74
CA ASP A 103 -2.95 18.15 15.09
C ASP A 103 -2.07 18.60 13.91
N GLU A 104 -0.86 19.08 14.23
CA GLU A 104 0.13 19.55 13.25
C GLU A 104 0.55 18.43 12.28
N GLN A 105 0.64 17.19 12.76
CA GLN A 105 0.98 16.03 11.93
C GLN A 105 -0.11 15.76 10.89
N GLY A 106 -1.38 15.90 11.27
CA GLY A 106 -2.50 15.81 10.34
C GLY A 106 -2.46 16.90 9.27
N ALA A 107 -2.21 18.15 9.68
CA ALA A 107 -2.07 19.26 8.73
C ALA A 107 -0.90 19.04 7.75
N ALA A 108 0.26 18.58 8.25
CA ALA A 108 1.41 18.26 7.43
C ALA A 108 1.13 17.09 6.46
N TYR A 109 0.39 16.08 6.91
CA TYR A 109 -0.05 14.96 6.08
C TYR A 109 -0.93 15.44 4.92
N GLU A 110 -1.96 16.23 5.20
CA GLU A 110 -2.87 16.78 4.18
C GLU A 110 -2.10 17.61 3.12
N GLN A 111 -1.23 18.51 3.57
CA GLN A 111 -0.41 19.31 2.66
C GLN A 111 0.51 18.44 1.80
N SER A 112 1.04 17.32 2.33
CA SER A 112 1.87 16.39 1.55
C SER A 112 1.06 15.72 0.43
N MET A 113 -0.16 15.26 0.74
CA MET A 113 -1.07 14.69 -0.26
C MET A 113 -1.39 15.70 -1.36
N GLN A 114 -1.73 16.95 -0.98
CA GLN A 114 -2.02 18.03 -1.92
C GLN A 114 -0.82 18.36 -2.83
N ARG A 115 0.40 18.46 -2.26
CA ARG A 115 1.63 18.70 -3.04
C ARG A 115 1.94 17.58 -4.04
N SER A 116 1.46 16.37 -3.77
CA SER A 116 1.58 15.22 -4.66
C SER A 116 0.46 15.16 -5.71
N GLY A 117 -0.42 16.16 -5.78
CA GLY A 117 -1.52 16.24 -6.74
C GLY A 117 -2.71 15.34 -6.41
N VAL A 118 -2.81 14.86 -5.16
CA VAL A 118 -3.97 14.09 -4.68
C VAL A 118 -5.04 15.04 -4.16
N ASP A 119 -6.27 14.88 -4.64
CA ASP A 119 -7.44 15.59 -4.11
C ASP A 119 -7.74 15.09 -2.69
N VAL A 120 -7.77 16.04 -1.74
CA VAL A 120 -8.01 15.76 -0.32
C VAL A 120 -9.40 16.21 0.14
N SER A 121 -10.32 16.52 -0.78
CA SER A 121 -11.67 16.96 -0.42
C SER A 121 -12.47 15.89 0.34
N GLY A 122 -12.08 14.61 0.20
CA GLY A 122 -12.63 13.48 0.95
C GLY A 122 -11.96 13.21 2.31
N LEU A 123 -10.91 13.96 2.66
CA LEU A 123 -10.17 13.81 3.92
C LEU A 123 -10.85 14.63 5.03
N ARG A 124 -11.49 13.94 5.98
CA ARG A 124 -12.18 14.58 7.11
C ARG A 124 -11.19 14.95 8.22
N ILE A 125 -11.54 15.98 8.97
CA ILE A 125 -10.78 16.42 10.15
C ILE A 125 -11.58 16.06 11.38
N HIS A 126 -10.96 15.37 12.33
CA HIS A 126 -11.55 15.05 13.62
C HIS A 126 -10.62 15.48 14.75
N GLU A 127 -11.20 15.81 15.90
CA GLU A 127 -10.42 16.11 17.11
C GLU A 127 -9.53 14.94 17.51
N GLY A 128 -8.33 15.25 18.00
CA GLY A 128 -7.35 14.26 18.45
C GLY A 128 -6.14 14.13 17.52
N SER A 129 -5.36 13.07 17.72
CA SER A 129 -4.08 12.89 17.04
C SER A 129 -4.21 12.20 15.69
N THR A 130 -3.23 12.42 14.83
CA THR A 130 -3.01 11.62 13.61
C THR A 130 -2.27 10.33 13.97
N GLY A 131 -2.52 9.25 13.24
CA GLY A 131 -1.83 7.97 13.46
C GLY A 131 -0.36 8.06 13.07
N CYS A 132 0.48 7.23 13.67
CA CYS A 132 1.90 7.21 13.32
C CYS A 132 2.47 5.80 13.21
N CYS A 133 3.54 5.66 12.42
CA CYS A 133 4.26 4.42 12.23
C CYS A 133 5.76 4.68 12.35
N VAL A 134 6.46 3.92 13.18
CA VAL A 134 7.94 3.89 13.16
C VAL A 134 8.38 2.84 12.16
N ILE A 135 9.18 3.25 11.19
CA ILE A 135 9.77 2.39 10.18
C ILE A 135 11.26 2.25 10.47
N LEU A 136 11.66 1.05 10.87
CA LEU A 136 13.06 0.68 11.06
C LEU A 136 13.61 0.14 9.74
N SER A 137 14.31 0.98 8.99
CA SER A 137 14.99 0.59 7.75
C SER A 137 16.38 0.05 8.08
N CYS A 138 16.66 -1.20 7.70
CA CYS A 138 17.92 -1.87 7.95
C CYS A 138 18.25 -2.84 6.81
N ALA A 139 19.43 -2.67 6.19
CA ALA A 139 19.94 -3.54 5.13
C ALA A 139 18.93 -3.77 3.98
N GLY A 140 18.21 -2.71 3.58
CA GLY A 140 17.22 -2.76 2.52
C GLY A 140 15.88 -3.40 2.92
N LEU A 141 15.72 -3.88 4.16
CA LEU A 141 14.45 -4.33 4.71
C LEU A 141 13.83 -3.23 5.58
N ARG A 142 12.51 -3.29 5.74
CA ARG A 142 11.75 -2.39 6.63
C ARG A 142 10.99 -3.17 7.67
N THR A 143 11.00 -2.72 8.92
CA THR A 143 10.13 -3.25 9.98
C THR A 143 9.25 -2.14 10.51
N MET A 144 7.94 -2.35 10.55
CA MET A 144 6.94 -1.32 10.83
C MET A 144 6.29 -1.53 12.21
N ARG A 145 6.19 -0.45 12.98
CA ARG A 145 5.53 -0.43 14.29
C ARG A 145 4.51 0.71 14.30
N THR A 146 3.23 0.34 14.21
CA THR A 146 2.15 1.29 13.92
C THR A 146 1.27 1.53 15.15
N TYR A 147 1.06 2.80 15.52
CA TYR A 147 0.10 3.21 16.54
C TYR A 147 -1.13 3.84 15.89
N GLN A 148 -2.30 3.31 16.25
CA GLN A 148 -3.61 3.80 15.78
C GLN A 148 -4.63 3.99 16.91
N GLY A 149 -4.26 3.67 18.15
CA GLY A 149 -5.21 3.45 19.26
C GLY A 149 -6.01 4.68 19.69
N GLY A 150 -5.51 5.88 19.40
CA GLY A 150 -6.19 7.16 19.66
C GLY A 150 -6.27 8.07 18.43
N ALA A 151 -5.94 7.54 17.25
CA ALA A 151 -5.90 8.33 16.03
C ALA A 151 -7.31 8.65 15.54
N ALA A 152 -7.51 9.88 15.08
CA ALA A 152 -8.69 10.28 14.34
C ALA A 152 -8.96 9.32 13.16
N ARG A 153 -10.20 8.87 13.05
CA ARG A 153 -10.60 7.81 12.11
C ARG A 153 -11.95 8.09 11.50
N LEU A 154 -12.07 7.75 10.23
CA LEU A 154 -13.32 7.65 9.50
C LEU A 154 -14.04 6.33 9.86
N PRO A 155 -15.17 6.36 10.58
CA PRO A 155 -15.92 5.13 10.85
C PRO A 155 -16.64 4.64 9.58
N PRO A 156 -16.94 3.33 9.45
CA PRO A 156 -17.62 2.79 8.27
C PRO A 156 -18.89 3.53 7.91
N LYS A 157 -19.73 3.87 8.91
CA LYS A 157 -21.00 4.59 8.73
C LYS A 157 -20.87 5.99 8.13
N ALA A 158 -19.68 6.60 8.20
CA ALA A 158 -19.42 7.92 7.64
C ALA A 158 -18.99 7.87 6.16
N LEU A 159 -18.71 6.67 5.62
CA LEU A 159 -18.60 6.47 4.17
C LEU A 159 -19.98 6.57 3.52
N SER A 160 -20.03 7.33 2.44
CA SER A 160 -21.23 7.65 1.69
C SER A 160 -21.02 7.44 0.19
N ALA A 161 -22.10 7.36 -0.58
CA ALA A 161 -22.00 7.25 -2.04
C ALA A 161 -21.29 8.46 -2.68
N ALA A 162 -21.34 9.63 -2.04
CA ALA A 162 -20.66 10.84 -2.50
C ALA A 162 -19.14 10.68 -2.50
N ASP A 163 -18.57 9.88 -1.58
CA ASP A 163 -17.13 9.63 -1.53
C ASP A 163 -16.61 8.89 -2.77
N PHE A 164 -17.48 8.15 -3.47
CA PHE A 164 -17.18 7.36 -4.67
C PHE A 164 -17.73 7.98 -5.96
N ALA A 165 -18.43 9.11 -5.86
CA ALA A 165 -19.08 9.74 -7.00
C ALA A 165 -18.04 10.19 -8.03
N GLY A 166 -18.28 9.84 -9.30
CA GLY A 166 -17.39 10.17 -10.42
C GLY A 166 -16.07 9.38 -10.45
N ALA A 167 -15.85 8.43 -9.54
CA ALA A 167 -14.65 7.59 -9.55
C ALA A 167 -14.74 6.45 -10.58
N ARG A 168 -13.60 6.01 -11.11
CA ARG A 168 -13.51 4.78 -11.92
C ARG A 168 -13.12 3.58 -11.08
N TRP A 169 -12.20 3.79 -10.16
CA TRP A 169 -11.61 2.77 -9.32
C TRP A 169 -11.63 3.17 -7.85
N LEU A 170 -11.82 2.18 -7.00
CA LEU A 170 -11.53 2.20 -5.58
C LEU A 170 -10.19 1.49 -5.39
N PHE A 171 -9.22 2.14 -4.76
CA PHE A 171 -8.03 1.48 -4.23
C PHE A 171 -8.19 1.23 -2.73
N LEU A 172 -8.04 -0.03 -2.31
CA LEU A 172 -8.05 -0.47 -0.92
C LEU A 172 -6.75 -1.17 -0.58
N SER A 173 -6.24 -0.90 0.62
CA SER A 173 -5.23 -1.73 1.27
C SER A 173 -5.90 -2.62 2.31
N ALA A 174 -5.51 -3.88 2.39
CA ALA A 174 -6.06 -4.86 3.34
C ALA A 174 -5.88 -4.44 4.81
N TYR A 175 -5.00 -3.48 5.13
CA TYR A 175 -4.96 -2.84 6.45
C TYR A 175 -6.33 -2.30 6.92
N CYS A 176 -7.25 -2.01 5.98
CA CYS A 176 -8.61 -1.62 6.30
C CYS A 176 -9.42 -2.70 7.04
N LEU A 177 -9.05 -3.99 6.93
CA LEU A 177 -9.71 -5.10 7.64
C LEU A 177 -9.55 -5.03 9.17
N TYR A 178 -8.56 -4.28 9.67
CA TYR A 178 -8.49 -3.99 11.10
C TYR A 178 -9.62 -3.09 11.61
N GLY A 179 -10.35 -2.41 10.71
CA GLY A 179 -11.58 -1.69 11.03
C GLY A 179 -12.80 -2.53 10.67
N GLN A 180 -13.44 -3.14 11.67
CA GLN A 180 -14.62 -3.97 11.45
C GLN A 180 -15.69 -3.26 10.61
N GLY A 181 -16.18 -3.92 9.56
CA GLY A 181 -17.24 -3.42 8.69
C GLY A 181 -16.80 -2.35 7.69
N PHE A 182 -15.54 -1.90 7.72
CA PHE A 182 -15.06 -0.81 6.87
C PHE A 182 -14.91 -1.24 5.41
N VAL A 183 -14.28 -2.40 5.18
CA VAL A 183 -14.08 -2.94 3.83
C VAL A 183 -15.42 -3.29 3.19
N GLU A 184 -16.31 -3.95 3.93
CA GLU A 184 -17.64 -4.35 3.48
C GLU A 184 -18.46 -3.12 3.07
N ARG A 185 -18.40 -2.05 3.87
CA ARG A 185 -19.09 -0.80 3.56
C ARG A 185 -18.50 -0.10 2.33
N ALA A 186 -17.17 -0.04 2.20
CA ALA A 186 -16.51 0.55 1.05
C ALA A 186 -16.85 -0.21 -0.25
N LEU A 187 -16.80 -1.55 -0.21
CA LEU A 187 -17.16 -2.39 -1.36
C LEU A 187 -18.64 -2.27 -1.74
N ALA A 188 -19.55 -2.20 -0.75
CA ALA A 188 -20.97 -2.01 -1.02
C ALA A 188 -21.22 -0.69 -1.77
N LEU A 189 -20.61 0.41 -1.30
CA LEU A 189 -20.74 1.73 -1.93
C LEU A 189 -20.07 1.79 -3.31
N ALA A 190 -18.90 1.17 -3.47
CA ALA A 190 -18.24 1.07 -4.77
C ALA A 190 -19.13 0.34 -5.79
N ARG A 191 -19.74 -0.78 -5.38
CA ARG A 191 -20.68 -1.53 -6.22
C ARG A 191 -21.91 -0.71 -6.59
N GLU A 192 -22.52 -0.01 -5.62
CA GLU A 192 -23.66 0.90 -5.87
C GLU A 192 -23.30 2.00 -6.88
N ALA A 193 -22.07 2.51 -6.83
CA ALA A 193 -21.54 3.53 -7.73
C ALA A 193 -21.03 2.98 -9.08
N GLY A 194 -20.95 1.65 -9.27
CA GLY A 194 -20.36 1.02 -10.45
C GLY A 194 -18.84 1.25 -10.58
N VAL A 195 -18.16 1.40 -9.45
CA VAL A 195 -16.72 1.60 -9.29
C VAL A 195 -16.03 0.24 -9.18
N LYS A 196 -14.96 0.04 -9.95
CA LYS A 196 -14.12 -1.17 -9.90
C LYS A 196 -13.17 -1.13 -8.72
N VAL A 197 -12.66 -2.27 -8.27
CA VAL A 197 -11.84 -2.36 -7.05
C VAL A 197 -10.45 -2.90 -7.34
N ALA A 198 -9.44 -2.16 -6.88
CA ALA A 198 -8.06 -2.61 -6.76
C ALA A 198 -7.73 -2.83 -5.28
N LEU A 199 -7.25 -4.02 -4.93
CA LEU A 199 -6.90 -4.42 -3.56
C LEU A 199 -5.40 -4.71 -3.47
N ASP A 200 -4.73 -4.14 -2.48
CA ASP A 200 -3.38 -4.53 -2.05
C ASP A 200 -3.47 -5.34 -0.74
N LEU A 201 -2.80 -6.50 -0.67
CA LEU A 201 -2.84 -7.39 0.50
C LEU A 201 -2.04 -6.88 1.71
N ALA A 202 -1.27 -5.81 1.53
CA ALA A 202 -0.69 -4.94 2.56
C ALA A 202 0.41 -5.51 3.46
N SER A 203 0.15 -6.63 4.14
CA SER A 203 1.14 -7.31 4.96
C SER A 203 0.75 -8.77 5.24
N PHE A 204 1.75 -9.63 5.39
CA PHE A 204 1.52 -11.03 5.69
C PHE A 204 0.81 -11.23 7.05
N GLU A 205 0.95 -10.31 8.01
CA GLU A 205 0.19 -10.37 9.27
C GLU A 205 -1.30 -10.09 9.09
N VAL A 206 -1.65 -9.14 8.22
CA VAL A 206 -3.05 -8.88 7.86
C VAL A 206 -3.64 -10.10 7.15
N VAL A 207 -2.92 -10.63 6.15
CA VAL A 207 -3.36 -11.82 5.42
C VAL A 207 -3.56 -13.00 6.38
N ARG A 208 -2.59 -13.27 7.25
CA ARG A 208 -2.67 -14.33 8.26
C ARG A 208 -3.83 -14.14 9.24
N ALA A 209 -4.09 -12.90 9.67
CA ALA A 209 -5.15 -12.61 10.65
C ALA A 209 -6.56 -12.64 10.04
N HIS A 210 -6.69 -12.29 8.76
CA HIS A 210 -7.97 -12.12 8.07
C HIS A 210 -8.10 -13.05 6.86
N LEU A 211 -7.38 -14.17 6.83
CA LEU A 211 -7.37 -15.10 5.68
C LEU A 211 -8.78 -15.55 5.28
N PRO A 212 -9.67 -15.97 6.20
CA PRO A 212 -11.04 -16.35 5.82
C PRO A 212 -11.82 -15.19 5.20
N GLU A 213 -11.68 -13.97 5.71
CA GLU A 213 -12.35 -12.78 5.19
C GLU A 213 -11.85 -12.41 3.80
N LEU A 214 -10.53 -12.49 3.57
CA LEU A 214 -9.92 -12.24 2.27
C LEU A 214 -10.33 -13.27 1.22
N LEU A 215 -10.30 -14.56 1.57
CA LEU A 215 -10.74 -15.63 0.67
C LEU A 215 -12.22 -15.48 0.33
N GLU A 216 -13.07 -15.18 1.32
CA GLU A 216 -14.49 -14.94 1.08
C GLU A 216 -14.73 -13.73 0.19
N LEU A 217 -13.98 -12.65 0.39
CA LEU A 217 -14.02 -11.45 -0.44
C LEU A 217 -13.62 -11.73 -1.89
N LEU A 218 -12.58 -12.56 -2.11
CA LEU A 218 -12.17 -12.99 -3.45
C LEU A 218 -13.23 -13.92 -4.09
N HIS A 219 -13.76 -14.90 -3.34
CA HIS A 219 -14.75 -15.85 -3.84
C HIS A 219 -16.08 -15.20 -4.21
N ARG A 220 -16.56 -14.24 -3.40
CA ARG A 220 -17.78 -13.48 -3.70
C ARG A 220 -17.63 -12.56 -4.92
N GLY A 221 -16.40 -12.29 -5.32
CA GLY A 221 -16.06 -11.34 -6.37
C GLY A 221 -16.21 -9.89 -5.92
N GLY A 222 -15.93 -8.97 -6.85
CA GLY A 222 -15.91 -7.53 -6.57
C GLY A 222 -14.51 -6.96 -6.30
N VAL A 223 -13.46 -7.75 -6.50
CA VAL A 223 -12.08 -7.27 -6.69
C VAL A 223 -11.70 -7.49 -8.14
N ASP A 224 -11.36 -6.42 -8.84
CA ASP A 224 -10.97 -6.45 -10.25
C ASP A 224 -9.45 -6.55 -10.42
N ALA A 225 -8.68 -5.96 -9.50
CA ALA A 225 -7.22 -6.00 -9.49
C ALA A 225 -6.68 -6.36 -8.11
N CYS A 226 -5.69 -7.25 -8.00
CA CYS A 226 -5.10 -7.62 -6.70
C CYS A 226 -3.57 -7.63 -6.73
N PHE A 227 -2.95 -7.07 -5.69
CA PHE A 227 -1.50 -6.95 -5.54
C PHE A 227 -1.05 -7.54 -4.22
N CYS A 228 0.07 -8.24 -4.23
CA CYS A 228 0.74 -8.68 -3.02
C CYS A 228 2.25 -8.88 -3.23
N ASN A 229 2.98 -9.07 -2.14
CA ASN A 229 4.35 -9.60 -2.17
C ASN A 229 4.39 -11.11 -1.91
N GLU A 230 5.59 -11.68 -1.99
CA GLU A 230 5.82 -13.11 -1.76
C GLU A 230 5.38 -13.59 -0.37
N ASP A 231 5.63 -12.83 0.69
CA ASP A 231 5.25 -13.24 2.05
C ASP A 231 3.72 -13.28 2.23
N GLU A 232 3.02 -12.27 1.70
CA GLU A 232 1.56 -12.23 1.63
C GLU A 232 1.00 -13.35 0.77
N ALA A 233 1.62 -13.62 -0.38
CA ALA A 233 1.25 -14.71 -1.26
C ALA A 233 1.37 -16.08 -0.57
N VAL A 234 2.46 -16.31 0.17
CA VAL A 234 2.65 -17.52 0.96
C VAL A 234 1.52 -17.67 1.98
N GLN A 235 1.16 -16.60 2.71
CA GLN A 235 0.04 -16.67 3.66
C GLN A 235 -1.31 -16.93 2.98
N LEU A 236 -1.58 -16.28 1.84
CA LEU A 236 -2.83 -16.44 1.10
C LEU A 236 -3.02 -17.88 0.58
N SER A 237 -1.93 -18.53 0.18
CA SER A 237 -1.94 -19.82 -0.53
C SER A 237 -1.63 -21.04 0.34
N GLY A 238 -1.75 -20.91 1.67
CA GLY A 238 -1.65 -22.05 2.60
C GLY A 238 -0.61 -21.91 3.71
N GLY A 239 0.11 -20.78 3.76
CA GLY A 239 1.09 -20.48 4.79
C GLY A 239 2.48 -21.08 4.53
N PRO A 240 3.44 -20.85 5.45
CA PRO A 240 4.84 -21.27 5.27
C PRO A 240 4.98 -22.78 5.03
N GLY A 241 5.78 -23.16 4.05
CA GLY A 241 6.05 -24.56 3.69
C GLY A 241 4.99 -25.20 2.76
N VAL A 242 3.87 -24.52 2.52
CA VAL A 242 2.80 -24.98 1.60
C VAL A 242 2.55 -23.94 0.50
N GLY A 243 2.36 -22.69 0.90
CA GLY A 243 2.07 -21.58 -0.01
C GLY A 243 3.27 -21.17 -0.86
N SER A 244 2.99 -20.51 -1.98
CA SER A 244 4.00 -19.96 -2.88
C SER A 244 3.44 -18.79 -3.68
N ALA A 245 4.33 -17.97 -4.26
CA ALA A 245 3.94 -16.89 -5.16
C ALA A 245 3.10 -17.38 -6.36
N ALA A 246 3.48 -18.53 -6.95
CA ALA A 246 2.76 -19.10 -8.08
C ALA A 246 1.36 -19.60 -7.68
N ALA A 247 1.24 -20.29 -6.55
CA ALA A 247 -0.04 -20.77 -6.03
C ALA A 247 -0.99 -19.60 -5.68
N ALA A 248 -0.45 -18.53 -5.08
CA ALA A 248 -1.24 -17.33 -4.81
C ALA A 248 -1.69 -16.65 -6.10
N LEU A 249 -0.81 -16.51 -7.11
CA LEU A 249 -1.19 -15.94 -8.39
C LEU A 249 -2.30 -16.75 -9.07
N GLU A 250 -2.24 -18.08 -8.97
CA GLU A 250 -3.30 -18.95 -9.48
C GLU A 250 -4.64 -18.68 -8.79
N VAL A 251 -4.67 -18.58 -7.45
CA VAL A 251 -5.86 -18.18 -6.70
C VAL A 251 -6.37 -16.81 -7.16
N LEU A 252 -5.50 -15.80 -7.20
CA LEU A 252 -5.88 -14.43 -7.55
C LEU A 252 -6.40 -14.32 -8.99
N SER A 253 -5.76 -15.00 -9.95
CA SER A 253 -6.13 -14.95 -11.38
C SER A 253 -7.49 -15.58 -11.69
N ARG A 254 -8.01 -16.44 -10.80
CA ARG A 254 -9.36 -17.00 -10.92
C ARG A 254 -10.45 -16.03 -10.45
N HIS A 255 -10.09 -15.04 -9.64
CA HIS A 255 -11.04 -14.13 -8.98
C HIS A 255 -10.91 -12.67 -9.42
N CYS A 256 -9.75 -12.27 -9.93
CA CYS A 256 -9.44 -10.90 -10.35
C CYS A 256 -9.17 -10.87 -11.86
N ALA A 257 -9.55 -9.77 -12.53
CA ALA A 257 -9.23 -9.56 -13.94
C ALA A 257 -7.72 -9.39 -14.17
N VAL A 258 -7.02 -8.83 -13.19
CA VAL A 258 -5.56 -8.72 -13.18
C VAL A 258 -5.00 -8.95 -11.78
N ALA A 259 -3.85 -9.61 -11.69
CA ALA A 259 -3.17 -9.82 -10.41
C ALA A 259 -1.64 -9.76 -10.58
N ALA A 260 -0.94 -9.33 -9.54
CA ALA A 260 0.52 -9.35 -9.52
C ALA A 260 1.08 -9.69 -8.13
N VAL A 261 2.11 -10.54 -8.12
CA VAL A 261 2.89 -10.93 -6.95
C VAL A 261 4.32 -10.42 -7.13
N THR A 262 4.74 -9.50 -6.27
CA THR A 262 6.12 -8.98 -6.27
C THR A 262 7.07 -9.93 -5.52
N LEU A 263 8.26 -10.12 -6.07
CA LEU A 263 9.28 -11.08 -5.62
C LEU A 263 10.60 -10.40 -5.21
N GLY A 264 10.52 -9.13 -4.79
CA GLY A 264 11.69 -8.32 -4.46
C GLY A 264 12.66 -8.20 -5.64
N GLU A 265 13.95 -8.51 -5.40
CA GLU A 265 15.00 -8.45 -6.43
C GLU A 265 14.82 -9.45 -7.59
N ARG A 266 13.89 -10.40 -7.47
CA ARG A 266 13.58 -11.36 -8.55
C ARG A 266 12.51 -10.84 -9.52
N GLY A 267 11.87 -9.71 -9.23
CA GLY A 267 10.88 -9.07 -10.11
C GLY A 267 9.45 -9.36 -9.69
N CYS A 268 8.60 -9.82 -10.61
CA CYS A 268 7.20 -10.13 -10.31
C CYS A 268 6.66 -11.28 -11.16
N LEU A 269 5.62 -11.93 -10.63
CA LEU A 269 4.68 -12.74 -11.42
C LEU A 269 3.39 -11.96 -11.60
N CYS A 270 2.75 -12.06 -12.74
CA CYS A 270 1.51 -11.36 -13.02
C CYS A 270 0.61 -12.17 -13.94
N ALA A 271 -0.70 -11.95 -13.80
CA ALA A 271 -1.72 -12.67 -14.54
C ALA A 271 -2.82 -11.71 -14.98
N ARG A 272 -3.34 -11.91 -16.20
CA ARG A 272 -4.46 -11.15 -16.75
C ARG A 272 -5.21 -12.01 -17.78
N ASP A 273 -6.53 -12.11 -17.66
CA ASP A 273 -7.39 -12.74 -18.68
C ASP A 273 -6.89 -14.13 -19.16
N GLY A 274 -6.28 -14.92 -18.27
CA GLY A 274 -5.69 -16.24 -18.58
C GLY A 274 -4.22 -16.22 -19.06
N GLU A 275 -3.67 -15.05 -19.39
CA GLU A 275 -2.23 -14.86 -19.60
C GLU A 275 -1.50 -14.82 -18.26
N GLN A 276 -0.35 -15.49 -18.16
CA GLN A 276 0.57 -15.37 -17.02
C GLN A 276 1.98 -15.02 -17.52
N LEU A 277 2.66 -14.18 -16.78
CA LEU A 277 3.99 -13.66 -17.11
C LEU A 277 4.85 -13.55 -15.85
N ALA A 278 6.13 -13.88 -15.98
CA ALA A 278 7.17 -13.46 -15.04
C ALA A 278 8.04 -12.38 -15.70
N GLU A 279 8.31 -11.29 -14.98
CA GLU A 279 9.24 -10.25 -15.43
C GLU A 279 10.33 -10.04 -14.35
N PRO A 280 11.62 -10.10 -14.71
CA PRO A 280 12.71 -9.89 -13.76
C PRO A 280 12.77 -8.44 -13.25
N ALA A 281 13.30 -8.25 -12.04
CA ALA A 281 13.56 -6.90 -11.54
C ALA A 281 14.67 -6.22 -12.35
N LEU A 282 14.70 -4.89 -12.30
CA LEU A 282 15.80 -4.13 -12.85
C LEU A 282 17.06 -4.34 -12.02
N GLY A 283 18.12 -4.87 -12.63
CA GLY A 283 19.44 -5.00 -12.01
C GLY A 283 20.13 -3.65 -11.78
N GLY A 284 21.05 -3.60 -10.80
CA GLY A 284 21.88 -2.42 -10.54
C GLY A 284 21.17 -1.26 -9.84
N VAL A 285 20.00 -1.50 -9.24
CA VAL A 285 19.27 -0.50 -8.46
C VAL A 285 19.87 -0.42 -7.05
N ARG A 286 20.21 0.79 -6.62
CA ARG A 286 20.64 1.04 -5.24
C ARG A 286 19.44 0.94 -4.31
N VAL A 287 19.47 0.00 -3.37
CA VAL A 287 18.42 -0.14 -2.34
C VAL A 287 18.84 0.56 -1.06
N VAL A 288 18.11 1.62 -0.71
CA VAL A 288 18.25 2.38 0.54
C VAL A 288 17.19 1.95 1.54
N ASP A 289 15.93 1.84 1.10
CA ASP A 289 14.78 1.53 1.94
C ASP A 289 13.70 0.84 1.10
N ALA A 290 13.13 -0.26 1.58
CA ALA A 290 12.06 -0.97 0.88
C ALA A 290 10.67 -0.33 1.05
N THR A 291 10.53 0.75 1.82
CA THR A 291 9.25 1.38 2.11
C THR A 291 8.58 1.89 0.84
N GLY A 292 7.28 1.60 0.69
CA GLY A 292 6.49 2.02 -0.48
C GLY A 292 6.76 1.25 -1.77
N ALA A 293 7.70 0.29 -1.82
CA ALA A 293 8.05 -0.41 -3.06
C ALA A 293 6.84 -1.12 -3.71
N GLY A 294 6.02 -1.80 -2.90
CA GLY A 294 4.77 -2.43 -3.35
C GLY A 294 3.72 -1.40 -3.78
N ASP A 295 3.55 -0.33 -2.98
CA ASP A 295 2.59 0.75 -3.26
C ASP A 295 2.87 1.41 -4.63
N LEU A 296 4.14 1.66 -4.94
CA LEU A 296 4.58 2.25 -6.21
C LEU A 296 4.59 1.23 -7.35
N PHE A 297 4.88 -0.05 -7.06
CA PHE A 297 4.69 -1.12 -8.04
C PHE A 297 3.23 -1.15 -8.52
N ALA A 298 2.27 -1.20 -7.59
CA ALA A 298 0.85 -1.18 -7.92
C ALA A 298 0.47 0.08 -8.72
N SER A 299 1.02 1.24 -8.35
CA SER A 299 0.80 2.51 -9.05
C SER A 299 1.24 2.45 -10.52
N GLY A 300 2.48 2.01 -10.78
CA GLY A 300 3.03 1.90 -12.13
C GLY A 300 2.30 0.84 -12.95
N PHE A 301 2.01 -0.31 -12.35
CA PHE A 301 1.29 -1.40 -13.00
C PHE A 301 -0.12 -0.96 -13.42
N LEU A 302 -0.89 -0.37 -12.51
CA LEU A 302 -2.26 0.10 -12.77
C LEU A 302 -2.27 1.20 -13.84
N THR A 303 -1.28 2.11 -13.84
CA THR A 303 -1.14 3.15 -14.86
C THR A 303 -1.02 2.53 -16.26
N ALA A 304 -0.11 1.58 -16.45
CA ALA A 304 0.06 0.88 -17.71
C ALA A 304 -1.19 0.09 -18.13
N TRP A 305 -1.79 -0.61 -17.18
CA TRP A 305 -2.96 -1.42 -17.46
C TRP A 305 -4.15 -0.58 -17.90
N LEU A 306 -4.40 0.55 -17.23
CA LEU A 306 -5.47 1.48 -17.60
C LEU A 306 -5.22 2.21 -18.92
N ALA A 307 -3.96 2.36 -19.32
CA ALA A 307 -3.58 2.83 -20.65
C ALA A 307 -3.70 1.73 -21.73
N GLY A 308 -4.23 0.55 -21.41
CA GLY A 308 -4.46 -0.54 -22.36
C GLY A 308 -3.19 -1.24 -22.82
N ARG A 309 -2.10 -1.13 -22.04
CA ARG A 309 -0.80 -1.71 -22.42
C ARG A 309 -0.78 -3.23 -22.25
N PRO A 310 0.12 -3.93 -22.97
CA PRO A 310 0.38 -5.36 -22.76
C PRO A 310 0.77 -5.67 -21.31
N LEU A 311 0.50 -6.90 -20.85
CA LEU A 311 0.82 -7.33 -19.48
C LEU A 311 2.30 -7.13 -19.14
N LEU A 312 3.20 -7.37 -20.10
CA LEU A 312 4.63 -7.13 -19.98
C LEU A 312 4.99 -5.68 -19.67
N ASP A 313 4.34 -4.72 -20.32
CA ASP A 313 4.58 -3.30 -20.06
C ASP A 313 4.04 -2.89 -18.68
N CYS A 314 2.95 -3.53 -18.23
CA CYS A 314 2.42 -3.34 -16.89
C CYS A 314 3.40 -3.83 -15.82
N ALA A 315 3.91 -5.06 -15.99
CA ALA A 315 4.93 -5.63 -15.12
C ALA A 315 6.20 -4.77 -15.08
N ARG A 316 6.69 -4.33 -16.25
CA ARG A 316 7.87 -3.47 -16.35
C ARG A 316 7.68 -2.11 -15.68
N LEU A 317 6.56 -1.43 -15.94
CA LEU A 317 6.32 -0.12 -15.33
C LEU A 317 6.15 -0.24 -13.81
N GLY A 318 5.48 -1.28 -13.34
CA GLY A 318 5.41 -1.61 -11.90
C GLY A 318 6.79 -1.82 -11.29
N CYS A 319 7.62 -2.70 -11.88
CA CYS A 319 8.99 -2.94 -11.43
C CYS A 319 9.84 -1.66 -11.40
N LEU A 320 9.74 -0.80 -12.42
CA LEU A 320 10.46 0.47 -12.45
C LEU A 320 9.98 1.45 -11.38
N ALA A 321 8.68 1.56 -11.17
CA ALA A 321 8.10 2.44 -10.16
C ALA A 321 8.48 2.00 -8.74
N GLY A 322 8.40 0.69 -8.47
CA GLY A 322 8.90 0.12 -7.22
C GLY A 322 10.39 0.38 -7.03
N ALA A 323 11.22 0.15 -8.05
CA ALA A 323 12.66 0.42 -8.00
C ALA A 323 13.02 1.90 -7.81
N ALA A 324 12.17 2.83 -8.27
CA ALA A 324 12.40 4.27 -8.12
C ALA A 324 12.34 4.71 -6.64
N VAL A 325 11.36 4.19 -5.88
CA VAL A 325 11.21 4.55 -4.46
C VAL A 325 12.29 3.92 -3.58
N LEU A 326 12.80 2.73 -3.96
CA LEU A 326 13.88 2.04 -3.21
C LEU A 326 15.15 2.88 -3.03
N GLN A 327 15.38 3.86 -3.90
CA GLN A 327 16.62 4.64 -3.95
C GLN A 327 16.69 5.77 -2.93
N ALA A 328 15.60 6.04 -2.21
CA ALA A 328 15.50 7.05 -1.17
C ALA A 328 14.91 6.44 0.12
N SER A 329 14.98 7.18 1.22
CA SER A 329 14.36 6.77 2.48
C SER A 329 12.87 7.15 2.50
N GLY A 330 12.02 6.25 3.00
CA GLY A 330 10.57 6.43 3.08
C GLY A 330 9.79 5.95 1.86
N GLY A 331 8.46 6.08 1.92
CA GLY A 331 7.52 5.53 0.92
C GLY A 331 7.18 6.46 -0.24
N GLU A 332 7.94 7.53 -0.45
CA GLU A 332 7.66 8.55 -1.46
C GLU A 332 8.81 8.70 -2.46
N MET A 333 8.49 8.89 -3.75
CA MET A 333 9.50 9.22 -4.75
C MET A 333 10.03 10.63 -4.54
N THR A 334 11.34 10.74 -4.35
CA THR A 334 12.06 12.02 -4.43
C THR A 334 12.10 12.54 -5.86
N GLU A 335 12.49 13.80 -6.03
CA GLU A 335 12.67 14.37 -7.36
C GLU A 335 13.75 13.63 -8.18
N ASP A 336 14.82 13.17 -7.52
CA ASP A 336 15.84 12.32 -8.16
C ASP A 336 15.27 10.97 -8.60
N SER A 337 14.47 10.33 -7.74
CA SER A 337 13.76 9.08 -8.08
C SER A 337 12.82 9.26 -9.27
N ARG A 338 12.11 10.40 -9.36
CA ARG A 338 11.23 10.71 -10.51
C ARG A 338 12.02 10.92 -11.80
N ARG A 339 13.10 11.69 -11.75
CA ARG A 339 14.00 11.87 -12.92
C ARG A 339 14.59 10.55 -13.38
N TRP A 340 15.02 9.71 -12.44
CA TRP A 340 15.52 8.38 -12.74
C TRP A 340 14.43 7.53 -13.42
N LEU A 341 13.22 7.48 -12.87
CA LEU A 341 12.10 6.74 -13.44
C LEU A 341 11.76 7.22 -14.86
N ALA A 342 11.69 8.54 -15.08
CA ALA A 342 11.43 9.11 -16.40
C ALA A 342 12.48 8.67 -17.43
N LYS A 343 13.77 8.68 -17.06
CA LYS A 343 14.86 8.18 -17.91
C LYS A 343 14.71 6.68 -18.22
N GLN A 344 14.39 5.86 -17.21
CA GLN A 344 14.21 4.41 -17.42
C GLN A 344 12.99 4.10 -18.31
N ARG A 345 11.90 4.86 -18.18
CA ARG A 345 10.70 4.76 -19.02
C ARG A 345 11.02 5.09 -20.47
N ALA A 346 11.69 6.22 -20.70
CA ALA A 346 12.07 6.65 -22.05
C ALA A 346 12.96 5.62 -22.74
N ALA A 347 13.97 5.09 -22.03
CA ALA A 347 14.87 4.07 -22.56
C ALA A 347 14.19 2.74 -22.92
N ARG A 348 12.97 2.49 -22.44
CA ARG A 348 12.22 1.23 -22.64
C ARG A 348 10.92 1.40 -23.43
N GLY A 349 10.65 2.59 -23.97
CA GLY A 349 9.41 2.84 -24.71
C GLY A 349 8.14 2.82 -23.84
N LEU A 350 8.27 3.14 -22.55
CA LEU A 350 7.17 3.18 -21.57
C LEU A 350 6.68 4.62 -21.30
N CYS A 351 6.81 5.50 -22.29
CA CYS A 351 6.26 6.85 -22.29
C CYS A 351 4.92 6.83 -23.01
N PHE A 352 3.85 6.78 -22.23
CA PHE A 352 2.45 6.83 -22.62
C PHE A 352 1.67 7.41 -21.44
#